data_AF-A0A5E4JT06-F1
#
_entry.id   AF-A0A5E4JT06-F1
#
_cell.length_a   1.000
_cell.length_b   1.000
_cell.length_c   1.000
_cell.angle_alpha   90.00
_cell.angle_beta   90.00
_cell.angle_gamma   90.00
#
_symmetry.space_group_name_H-M   'P 1'
#
loop_
_entity.id
_entity.type
_entity.pdbx_description
1 polymer ?
#
loop_
_entity_poly.entity_id
_entity_poly.type
_entity_poly.pdbx_seq_one_letter_code
_entity_poly.pdbx_strand_id
1 'polypeptide(L)'
;MGPPMFEGMMGNGFGLEVLYSFVIILVSLMIYFSTKELYELSSYKGIKYFRLSFLFFAIAYFVRSFIKFVMFYFSLGDVRSFHQDIFFGLITLALFSYFSSMAIFYLVESVLYKKFNGKMLYVFHVVAIIIAFSVLFFISPRVILTINVLLLASVFTAYYFSRKEKGKNSLSVIYGLLALFFTANFIDTILPDLFRGLQLWIYLVSISIFLTILYKVLRKVGAS
;
A
#
# COMPACT_ATOMS: atom_id res chain seq x y z
N MET A 1 -42.49 -3.48 0.65
CA MET A 1 -41.65 -2.93 -0.44
C MET A 1 -40.47 -2.24 0.22
N GLY A 2 -39.30 -2.90 0.22
CA GLY A 2 -38.08 -2.32 0.80
C GLY A 2 -37.62 -1.12 -0.05
N PRO A 3 -37.01 -0.09 0.56
CA PRO A 3 -36.59 1.09 -0.18
C PRO A 3 -35.54 0.69 -1.24
N PRO A 4 -35.69 1.13 -2.51
CA PRO A 4 -34.79 0.82 -3.62
C PRO A 4 -33.35 1.36 -3.46
N MET A 5 -33.02 1.97 -2.31
CA MET A 5 -31.66 2.45 -2.01
C MET A 5 -30.67 1.32 -1.67
N PHE A 6 -31.13 0.18 -1.16
CA PHE A 6 -30.22 -0.92 -0.79
C PHE A 6 -29.58 -1.61 -2.01
N GLU A 7 -30.29 -1.71 -3.14
CA GLU A 7 -29.76 -2.32 -4.36
C GLU A 7 -28.73 -1.44 -5.09
N GLY A 8 -28.76 -0.11 -4.89
CA GLY A 8 -27.82 0.82 -5.51
C GLY A 8 -26.46 0.91 -4.81
N MET A 9 -26.42 0.79 -3.47
CA MET A 9 -25.19 0.90 -2.67
C MET A 9 -24.50 -0.44 -2.42
N MET A 10 -25.20 -1.58 -2.56
CA MET A 10 -24.58 -2.90 -2.78
C MET A 10 -24.07 -3.07 -4.22
N GLY A 11 -23.61 -1.98 -4.86
CA GLY A 11 -22.89 -2.10 -6.12
C GLY A 11 -21.71 -3.05 -5.90
N ASN A 12 -21.61 -4.08 -6.74
CA ASN A 12 -20.68 -5.23 -6.70
C ASN A 12 -19.19 -4.92 -6.36
N GLY A 13 -18.78 -3.65 -6.28
CA GLY A 13 -17.44 -3.21 -5.89
C GLY A 13 -17.16 -3.12 -4.39
N PHE A 14 -18.12 -2.75 -3.52
CA PHE A 14 -17.80 -2.46 -2.11
C PHE A 14 -17.26 -3.70 -1.36
N GLY A 15 -18.00 -4.81 -1.40
CA GLY A 15 -17.59 -6.05 -0.74
C GLY A 15 -16.27 -6.59 -1.30
N LEU A 16 -16.06 -6.42 -2.61
CA LEU A 16 -14.84 -6.83 -3.30
C LEU A 16 -13.61 -6.02 -2.85
N GLU A 17 -13.76 -4.71 -2.66
CA GLU A 17 -12.69 -3.83 -2.17
C GLU A 17 -12.33 -4.09 -0.70
N VAL A 18 -13.34 -4.37 0.14
CA VAL A 18 -13.12 -4.76 1.54
C VAL A 18 -12.40 -6.10 1.61
N LEU A 19 -12.85 -7.10 0.85
CA LEU A 19 -12.20 -8.41 0.77
C LEU A 19 -10.75 -8.28 0.27
N TYR A 20 -10.54 -7.52 -0.80
CA TYR A 20 -9.21 -7.23 -1.34
C TYR A 20 -8.30 -6.60 -0.28
N SER A 21 -8.76 -5.55 0.40
CA SER A 21 -7.98 -4.88 1.44
C SER A 21 -7.68 -5.82 2.60
N PHE A 22 -8.64 -6.63 3.03
CA PHE A 22 -8.47 -7.61 4.10
C PHE A 22 -7.37 -8.65 3.76
N VAL A 23 -7.39 -9.18 2.54
CA VAL A 23 -6.35 -10.12 2.07
C VAL A 23 -4.98 -9.45 2.08
N ILE A 24 -4.85 -8.22 1.55
CA ILE A 24 -3.58 -7.49 1.54
C ILE A 24 -3.07 -7.22 2.96
N ILE A 25 -3.96 -6.85 3.90
CA ILE A 25 -3.61 -6.64 5.32
C ILE A 25 -3.08 -7.92 5.94
N LEU A 26 -3.81 -9.04 5.82
CA LEU A 26 -3.41 -10.32 6.40
C LEU A 26 -2.06 -10.78 5.84
N VAL A 27 -1.89 -10.76 4.51
CA VAL A 27 -0.64 -11.19 3.87
C VAL A 27 0.53 -10.29 4.28
N SER A 28 0.31 -8.98 4.37
CA SER A 28 1.34 -8.03 4.81
C SER A 28 1.76 -8.26 6.27
N LEU A 29 0.79 -8.54 7.15
CA LEU A 29 1.07 -8.89 8.55
C LEU A 29 1.80 -10.23 8.66
N MET A 30 1.43 -11.24 7.88
CA MET A 30 2.15 -12.51 7.83
C MET A 30 3.60 -12.32 7.40
N ILE A 31 3.86 -11.54 6.34
CA ILE A 31 5.23 -11.19 5.93
C ILE A 31 5.97 -10.46 7.06
N TYR A 32 5.30 -9.54 7.76
CA TYR A 32 5.89 -8.82 8.89
C TYR A 32 6.35 -9.76 10.00
N PHE A 33 5.47 -10.66 10.45
CA PHE A 33 5.79 -11.58 11.55
C PHE A 33 6.82 -12.63 11.11
N SER A 34 6.71 -13.22 9.92
CA SER A 34 7.68 -14.21 9.43
C SER A 34 9.08 -13.64 9.23
N THR A 35 9.20 -12.36 8.86
CA THR A 35 10.52 -11.71 8.75
C THR A 35 11.10 -11.26 10.09
N LYS A 36 10.33 -11.31 11.18
CA LYS A 36 10.83 -11.01 12.53
C LYS A 36 11.84 -12.04 13.00
N GLU A 37 11.53 -13.32 12.83
CA GLU A 37 12.42 -14.42 13.18
C GLU A 37 13.73 -14.35 12.38
N LEU A 38 13.64 -14.09 11.06
CA LEU A 38 14.82 -13.89 10.21
C LEU A 38 15.69 -12.69 10.65
N TYR A 39 15.05 -11.62 11.13
CA TYR A 39 15.79 -10.46 11.63
C TYR A 39 16.53 -10.77 12.94
N GLU A 40 15.89 -11.48 13.86
CA GLU A 40 16.48 -11.88 15.13
C GLU A 40 17.71 -12.78 14.92
N LEU A 41 17.65 -13.69 13.96
CA LEU A 41 18.78 -14.58 13.62
C LEU A 41 19.92 -13.87 12.87
N SER A 42 19.61 -12.98 11.93
CA SER A 42 20.63 -12.38 11.05
C SER A 42 21.17 -11.02 11.50
N SER A 43 20.45 -10.32 12.38
CA SER A 43 20.74 -8.94 12.80
C SER A 43 20.92 -7.93 11.65
N TYR A 44 20.44 -8.27 10.44
CA TYR A 44 20.65 -7.45 9.24
C TYR A 44 19.64 -6.31 9.16
N LYS A 45 20.12 -5.06 9.27
CA LYS A 45 19.28 -3.85 9.29
C LYS A 45 18.35 -3.71 8.06
N GLY A 46 18.75 -4.19 6.88
CA GLY A 46 17.89 -4.16 5.70
C GLY A 46 16.60 -4.96 5.89
N ILE A 47 16.63 -6.10 6.61
CA ILE A 47 15.44 -6.91 6.87
C ILE A 47 14.49 -6.17 7.82
N LYS A 48 15.03 -5.40 8.78
CA LYS A 48 14.21 -4.54 9.67
C LYS A 48 13.36 -3.57 8.85
N TYR A 49 13.95 -2.86 7.89
CA TYR A 49 13.23 -1.89 7.06
C TYR A 49 12.28 -2.58 6.08
N PHE A 50 12.69 -3.70 5.49
CA PHE A 50 11.81 -4.52 4.64
C PHE A 50 10.56 -4.94 5.41
N ARG A 51 10.72 -5.47 6.62
CA ARG A 51 9.61 -5.82 7.50
C ARG A 51 8.70 -4.62 7.81
N LEU A 52 9.28 -3.49 8.18
CA LEU A 52 8.51 -2.27 8.47
C LEU A 52 7.71 -1.79 7.25
N SER A 53 8.24 -1.91 6.04
CA SER A 53 7.49 -1.59 4.81
C SER A 53 6.14 -2.34 4.75
N PHE A 54 6.12 -3.65 5.04
CA PHE A 54 4.89 -4.43 5.07
C PHE A 54 3.93 -4.06 6.21
N LEU A 55 4.45 -3.66 7.38
CA LEU A 55 3.61 -3.12 8.44
C LEU A 55 2.91 -1.83 7.99
N PHE A 56 3.65 -0.92 7.37
CA PHE A 56 3.10 0.34 6.85
C PHE A 56 2.11 0.09 5.72
N PHE A 57 2.32 -0.91 4.86
CA PHE A 57 1.32 -1.36 3.89
C PHE A 57 0.04 -1.86 4.56
N ALA A 58 0.14 -2.72 5.57
CA ALA A 58 -1.02 -3.23 6.29
C ALA A 58 -1.82 -2.07 6.90
N ILE A 59 -1.14 -1.11 7.54
CA ILE A 59 -1.79 0.08 8.11
C ILE A 59 -2.43 0.94 7.01
N ALA A 60 -1.74 1.17 5.89
CA ALA A 60 -2.31 1.94 4.79
C ALA A 60 -3.61 1.30 4.26
N TYR A 61 -3.60 0.00 3.98
CA TYR A 61 -4.79 -0.72 3.50
C TYR A 61 -5.89 -0.81 4.55
N PHE A 62 -5.53 -0.92 5.83
CA PHE A 62 -6.49 -0.82 6.93
C PHE A 62 -7.19 0.53 6.93
N VAL A 63 -6.42 1.64 6.88
CA VAL A 63 -6.97 2.99 6.80
C VAL A 63 -7.87 3.12 5.56
N ARG A 64 -7.43 2.66 4.38
CA ARG A 64 -8.22 2.70 3.14
C ARG A 64 -9.57 1.96 3.28
N SER A 65 -9.57 0.78 3.89
CA SER A 65 -10.79 -0.03 4.08
C SER A 65 -11.70 0.55 5.16
N PHE A 66 -11.12 1.08 6.23
CA PHE A 66 -11.85 1.65 7.36
C PHE A 66 -12.72 2.82 6.93
N ILE A 67 -12.24 3.67 6.03
CA ILE A 67 -13.01 4.79 5.44
C ILE A 67 -14.29 4.29 4.79
N LYS A 68 -14.16 3.30 3.91
CA LYS A 68 -15.28 2.78 3.14
C LYS A 68 -16.30 2.18 4.09
N PHE A 69 -15.83 1.46 5.11
CA PHE A 69 -16.69 0.92 6.15
C PHE A 69 -17.45 2.03 6.91
N VAL A 70 -16.75 3.09 7.34
CA VAL A 70 -17.36 4.25 8.02
C VAL A 70 -18.37 4.92 7.10
N MET A 71 -18.00 5.26 5.87
CA MET A 71 -18.91 5.88 4.89
C MET A 71 -20.15 5.01 4.65
N PHE A 72 -19.99 3.69 4.48
CA PHE A 72 -21.11 2.77 4.30
C PHE A 72 -22.05 2.73 5.51
N TYR A 73 -21.50 2.70 6.73
CA TYR A 73 -22.31 2.65 7.95
C TYR A 73 -23.05 3.97 8.24
N PHE A 74 -22.39 5.12 8.05
CA PHE A 74 -22.97 6.44 8.36
C PHE A 74 -23.83 7.02 7.23
N SER A 75 -23.67 6.58 5.97
CA SER A 75 -24.53 7.02 4.85
C SER A 75 -25.99 6.51 4.95
N LEU A 76 -26.31 5.66 5.94
CA LEU A 76 -27.64 5.09 6.13
C LEU A 76 -28.62 6.04 6.84
N GLY A 77 -28.20 7.24 7.27
CA GLY A 77 -29.09 8.17 7.97
C GLY A 77 -28.66 9.63 7.92
N ASP A 78 -29.40 10.41 7.13
CA ASP A 78 -29.71 11.84 7.38
C ASP A 78 -28.85 12.94 6.69
N VAL A 79 -29.55 13.95 6.18
CA VAL A 79 -29.11 14.99 5.22
C VAL A 79 -28.15 16.04 5.85
N ARG A 80 -27.89 15.94 7.16
CA ARG A 80 -26.90 16.79 7.87
C ARG A 80 -25.45 16.27 7.78
N SER A 81 -25.19 15.10 7.21
CA SER A 81 -23.89 14.41 7.24
C SER A 81 -22.85 14.89 6.20
N PHE A 82 -23.25 15.64 5.17
CA PHE A 82 -22.40 15.90 4.00
C PHE A 82 -21.06 16.59 4.32
N HIS A 83 -21.02 17.48 5.33
CA HIS A 83 -19.76 18.13 5.75
C HIS A 83 -18.86 17.20 6.59
N GLN A 84 -19.44 16.29 7.37
CA GLN A 84 -18.68 15.34 8.19
C GLN A 84 -18.07 14.23 7.32
N ASP A 85 -18.80 13.77 6.31
CA ASP A 85 -18.35 12.73 5.37
C ASP A 85 -17.13 13.19 4.56
N ILE A 86 -17.12 14.45 4.09
CA ILE A 86 -15.99 15.03 3.36
C ILE A 86 -14.76 15.13 4.27
N PHE A 87 -14.91 15.69 5.46
CA PHE A 87 -13.77 15.90 6.36
C PHE A 87 -13.12 14.58 6.79
N PHE A 88 -13.94 13.58 7.13
CA PHE A 88 -13.43 12.25 7.48
C PHE A 88 -12.74 11.57 6.29
N GLY A 89 -13.32 11.66 5.08
CA GLY A 89 -12.70 11.16 3.85
C GLY A 89 -11.34 11.81 3.56
N LEU A 90 -11.18 13.11 3.84
CA LEU A 90 -9.92 13.84 3.61
C LEU A 90 -8.83 13.45 4.59
N ILE A 91 -9.13 13.39 5.89
CA ILE A 91 -8.15 12.98 6.91
C ILE A 91 -7.60 11.60 6.59
N THR A 92 -8.50 10.70 6.25
CA THR A 92 -8.16 9.31 6.05
C THR A 92 -7.45 9.07 4.71
N LEU A 93 -7.77 9.84 3.67
CA LEU A 93 -6.98 9.92 2.44
C LEU A 93 -5.55 10.42 2.71
N ALA A 94 -5.39 11.43 3.57
CA ALA A 94 -4.09 11.93 3.98
C ALA A 94 -3.29 10.88 4.78
N LEU A 95 -3.94 10.19 5.73
CA LEU A 95 -3.34 9.07 6.47
C LEU A 95 -2.92 7.93 5.54
N PHE A 96 -3.79 7.53 4.61
CA PHE A 96 -3.46 6.53 3.60
C PHE A 96 -2.23 6.92 2.78
N SER A 97 -2.18 8.19 2.33
CA SER A 97 -1.07 8.73 1.55
C SER A 97 0.24 8.76 2.34
N TYR A 98 0.18 9.09 3.63
CA TYR A 98 1.33 9.05 4.53
C TYR A 98 1.86 7.62 4.70
N PHE A 99 0.99 6.68 5.10
CA PHE A 99 1.41 5.31 5.39
C PHE A 99 1.88 4.57 4.13
N SER A 100 1.25 4.80 2.97
CA SER A 100 1.68 4.21 1.70
C SER A 100 3.04 4.76 1.23
N SER A 101 3.28 6.06 1.38
CA SER A 101 4.58 6.68 1.10
C SER A 101 5.67 6.13 2.00
N MET A 102 5.40 6.02 3.30
CA MET A 102 6.33 5.43 4.26
C MET A 102 6.62 3.95 3.97
N ALA A 103 5.62 3.18 3.53
CA ALA A 103 5.84 1.80 3.09
C ALA A 103 6.88 1.73 1.97
N ILE A 104 6.79 2.60 0.96
CA ILE A 104 7.76 2.68 -0.13
C ILE A 104 9.12 3.14 0.37
N PHE A 105 9.18 4.18 1.21
CA PHE A 105 10.45 4.70 1.69
C PHE A 105 11.20 3.69 2.56
N TYR A 106 10.50 2.91 3.39
CA TYR A 106 11.12 1.78 4.10
C TYR A 106 11.62 0.69 3.15
N LEU A 107 10.96 0.48 2.01
CA LEU A 107 11.42 -0.44 0.97
C LEU A 107 12.67 0.09 0.26
N VAL A 108 12.76 1.39 0.01
CA VAL A 108 13.97 2.03 -0.54
C VAL A 108 15.11 1.92 0.46
N GLU A 109 14.86 2.24 1.73
CA GLU A 109 15.86 2.13 2.80
C GLU A 109 16.31 0.67 3.00
N SER A 110 15.43 -0.32 2.84
CA SER A 110 15.82 -1.74 2.98
C SER A 110 16.87 -2.17 1.96
N VAL A 111 16.84 -1.60 0.76
CA VAL A 111 17.84 -1.82 -0.28
C VAL A 111 19.08 -0.96 -0.07
N LEU A 112 18.90 0.30 0.33
CA LEU A 112 19.96 1.30 0.40
C LEU A 112 20.58 1.49 1.80
N TYR A 113 20.22 0.63 2.77
CA TYR A 113 20.62 0.81 4.17
C TYR A 113 22.15 0.93 4.37
N LYS A 114 22.96 0.25 3.54
CA LYS A 114 24.43 0.35 3.59
C LYS A 114 24.94 1.75 3.21
N LYS A 115 24.23 2.44 2.31
CA LYS A 115 24.62 3.77 1.83
C LYS A 115 24.15 4.88 2.75
N PHE A 116 22.94 4.75 3.30
CA PHE A 116 22.30 5.83 4.06
C PHE A 116 22.46 5.71 5.57
N ASN A 117 22.85 4.54 6.08
CA ASN A 117 23.08 4.28 7.50
C ASN A 117 21.91 4.75 8.40
N GLY A 118 20.67 4.70 7.89
CA GLY A 118 19.46 5.12 8.61
C GLY A 118 19.21 6.62 8.72
N LYS A 119 20.14 7.50 8.28
CA LYS A 119 19.96 8.97 8.38
C LYS A 119 18.83 9.49 7.50
N MET A 120 18.57 8.84 6.37
CA MET A 120 17.54 9.24 5.41
C MET A 120 16.10 9.00 5.91
N LEU A 121 15.91 8.23 6.99
CA LEU A 121 14.57 7.96 7.54
C LEU A 121 13.85 9.24 7.99
N TYR A 122 14.56 10.16 8.63
CA TYR A 122 13.97 11.44 9.04
C TYR A 122 13.50 12.24 7.84
N VAL A 123 14.30 12.27 6.76
CA VAL A 123 13.95 12.93 5.50
C VAL A 123 12.71 12.26 4.89
N PHE A 124 12.64 10.93 4.88
CA PHE A 124 11.48 10.19 4.36
C PHE A 124 10.19 10.47 5.14
N HIS A 125 10.25 10.59 6.47
CA HIS A 125 9.08 11.01 7.26
C HIS A 125 8.63 12.42 6.89
N VAL A 126 9.56 13.37 6.81
CA VAL A 126 9.23 14.76 6.42
C VAL A 126 8.60 14.79 5.03
N VAL A 127 9.17 14.07 4.05
CA VAL A 127 8.63 13.99 2.69
C VAL A 127 7.24 13.32 2.68
N ALA A 128 7.03 12.23 3.43
CA ALA A 128 5.73 11.57 3.52
C ALA A 128 4.67 12.48 4.15
N ILE A 129 5.04 13.30 5.15
CA ILE A 129 4.17 14.31 5.75
C ILE A 129 3.81 15.39 4.71
N ILE A 130 4.78 15.89 3.95
CA ILE A 130 4.53 16.87 2.87
C ILE A 130 3.59 16.29 1.81
N ILE A 131 3.76 15.02 1.44
CA ILE A 131 2.86 14.32 0.53
C ILE A 131 1.44 14.27 1.11
N ALA A 132 1.28 13.87 2.37
CA ALA A 132 -0.03 13.79 3.02
C ALA A 132 -0.73 15.15 3.10
N PHE A 133 -0.01 16.22 3.46
CA PHE A 133 -0.56 17.58 3.46
C PHE A 133 -0.90 18.06 2.06
N SER A 134 -0.07 17.73 1.06
CA SER A 134 -0.33 18.10 -0.33
C SER A 134 -1.62 17.46 -0.85
N VAL A 135 -1.88 16.19 -0.51
CA VAL A 135 -3.16 15.53 -0.85
C VAL A 135 -4.34 16.16 -0.12
N LEU A 136 -4.16 16.56 1.15
CA LEU A 136 -5.20 17.20 1.96
C LEU A 136 -5.61 18.57 1.43
N PHE A 137 -4.64 19.41 1.05
CA PHE A 137 -4.90 20.78 0.60
C PHE A 137 -5.20 20.87 -0.91
N PHE A 138 -4.61 20.00 -1.71
CA PHE A 138 -4.72 20.04 -3.17
C PHE A 138 -5.36 18.75 -3.67
N ILE A 139 -6.67 18.61 -3.41
CA ILE A 139 -7.54 17.49 -3.84
C ILE A 139 -7.78 17.58 -5.36
N SER A 140 -6.69 17.64 -6.13
CA SER A 140 -6.72 17.71 -7.58
C SER A 140 -6.18 16.38 -8.13
N PRO A 141 -6.83 15.79 -9.16
CA PRO A 141 -6.34 14.57 -9.78
C PRO A 141 -4.88 14.67 -10.25
N ARG A 142 -4.45 15.86 -10.67
CA ARG A 142 -3.07 16.14 -11.11
C ARG A 142 -2.04 15.98 -9.98
N VAL A 143 -2.35 16.47 -8.78
CA VAL A 143 -1.44 16.35 -7.62
C VAL A 143 -1.34 14.89 -7.18
N ILE A 144 -2.46 14.18 -7.09
CA ILE A 144 -2.50 12.75 -6.76
C ILE A 144 -1.70 11.95 -7.79
N LEU A 145 -1.87 12.22 -9.08
CA LEU A 145 -1.11 11.58 -10.14
C LEU A 145 0.39 11.83 -10.02
N THR A 146 0.78 13.10 -9.81
CA THR A 146 2.19 13.49 -9.66
C THR A 146 2.84 12.77 -8.48
N ILE A 147 2.16 12.70 -7.34
CA ILE A 147 2.63 11.97 -6.16
C ILE A 147 2.81 10.49 -6.48
N ASN A 148 1.84 9.84 -7.13
CA ASN A 148 1.96 8.44 -7.49
C ASN A 148 3.10 8.18 -8.48
N VAL A 149 3.36 9.07 -9.44
CA VAL A 149 4.52 8.97 -10.34
C VAL A 149 5.84 9.05 -9.55
N LEU A 150 5.96 9.98 -8.61
CA LEU A 150 7.16 10.13 -7.76
C LEU A 150 7.39 8.89 -6.88
N LEU A 151 6.32 8.36 -6.30
CA LEU A 151 6.34 7.13 -5.50
C LEU A 151 6.73 5.92 -6.37
N LEU A 152 6.17 5.79 -7.58
CA LEU A 152 6.50 4.74 -8.52
C LEU A 152 7.97 4.81 -8.95
N ALA A 153 8.50 6.00 -9.23
CA ALA A 153 9.91 6.22 -9.53
C ALA A 153 10.83 5.79 -8.36
N SER A 154 10.38 6.01 -7.12
CA SER A 154 11.09 5.56 -5.92
C SER A 154 11.14 4.03 -5.82
N VAL A 155 10.04 3.34 -6.16
CA VAL A 155 9.99 1.88 -6.21
C VAL A 155 10.90 1.32 -7.31
N PHE A 156 10.89 1.92 -8.50
CA PHE A 156 11.82 1.53 -9.58
C PHE A 156 13.28 1.74 -9.17
N THR A 157 13.56 2.79 -8.40
CA THR A 157 14.89 3.03 -7.82
C THR A 157 15.30 1.89 -6.88
N ALA A 158 14.40 1.48 -5.96
CA ALA A 158 14.64 0.35 -5.07
C ALA A 158 14.90 -0.95 -5.87
N TYR A 159 14.09 -1.21 -6.90
CA TYR A 159 14.27 -2.36 -7.79
C TYR A 159 15.62 -2.34 -8.52
N TYR A 160 15.98 -1.21 -9.14
CA TYR A 160 17.23 -1.05 -9.88
C TYR A 160 18.45 -1.29 -8.98
N PHE A 161 18.48 -0.70 -7.79
CA PHE A 161 19.58 -0.90 -6.85
C PHE A 161 19.62 -2.32 -6.29
N SER A 162 18.45 -2.96 -6.08
CA SER A 162 18.40 -4.35 -5.63
C SER A 162 19.00 -5.31 -6.67
N ARG A 163 18.86 -5.03 -7.97
CA ARG A 163 19.47 -5.83 -9.03
C ARG A 163 21.00 -5.68 -9.09
N LYS A 164 21.53 -4.52 -8.72
CA LYS A 164 22.97 -4.23 -8.78
C LYS A 164 23.78 -4.91 -7.68
N GLU A 165 23.18 -5.22 -6.52
CA GLU A 165 23.84 -6.03 -5.49
C GLU A 165 24.00 -7.49 -5.97
N LYS A 166 25.18 -7.81 -6.53
CA LYS A 166 25.57 -9.17 -6.95
C LYS A 166 25.49 -10.13 -5.74
N GLY A 167 24.62 -11.13 -5.79
CA GLY A 167 24.65 -12.27 -4.87
C GLY A 167 23.33 -12.73 -4.23
N LYS A 168 22.20 -12.04 -4.42
CA LYS A 168 20.90 -12.48 -3.83
C LYS A 168 19.72 -12.30 -4.80
N ASN A 169 19.71 -13.07 -5.89
CA ASN A 169 18.63 -13.09 -6.91
C ASN A 169 17.21 -13.29 -6.33
N SER A 170 17.10 -13.89 -5.15
CA SER A 170 15.79 -14.17 -4.56
C SER A 170 15.13 -12.95 -3.90
N LEU A 171 15.89 -11.90 -3.54
CA LEU A 171 15.32 -10.65 -3.00
C LEU A 171 14.92 -9.69 -4.13
N SER A 172 15.72 -9.58 -5.20
CA SER A 172 15.41 -8.71 -6.34
C SER A 172 14.08 -9.05 -7.00
N VAL A 173 13.70 -10.34 -7.03
CA VAL A 173 12.38 -10.78 -7.50
C VAL A 173 11.25 -10.20 -6.64
N ILE A 174 11.42 -10.11 -5.31
CA ILE A 174 10.40 -9.53 -4.42
C ILE A 174 10.23 -8.04 -4.71
N TYR A 175 11.33 -7.30 -4.90
CA TYR A 175 11.26 -5.88 -5.26
C TYR A 175 10.63 -5.67 -6.64
N GLY A 176 10.90 -6.55 -7.61
CA GLY A 176 10.26 -6.51 -8.92
C GLY A 176 8.75 -6.78 -8.85
N LEU A 177 8.34 -7.73 -8.01
CA LEU A 177 6.92 -8.01 -7.74
C LEU A 177 6.22 -6.82 -7.07
N LEU A 178 6.86 -6.17 -6.10
CA LEU A 178 6.34 -4.93 -5.49
C LEU A 178 6.23 -3.80 -6.52
N ALA A 179 7.22 -3.64 -7.39
CA ALA A 179 7.16 -2.67 -8.49
C ALA A 179 5.95 -2.92 -9.41
N LEU A 180 5.72 -4.18 -9.81
CA LEU A 180 4.56 -4.58 -10.59
C LEU A 180 3.24 -4.23 -9.88
N PHE A 181 3.15 -4.52 -8.58
CA PHE A 181 1.99 -4.17 -7.77
C PHE A 181 1.73 -2.65 -7.74
N PHE A 182 2.78 -1.84 -7.57
CA PHE A 182 2.64 -0.38 -7.60
C PHE A 182 2.21 0.13 -8.98
N THR A 183 2.73 -0.45 -10.06
CA THR A 183 2.26 -0.15 -11.42
C THR A 183 0.79 -0.47 -11.59
N ALA A 184 0.32 -1.62 -11.07
CA ALA A 184 -1.10 -1.98 -11.12
C ALA A 184 -1.98 -0.99 -10.36
N ASN A 185 -1.58 -0.58 -9.15
CA ASN A 185 -2.28 0.46 -8.37
C ASN A 185 -2.25 1.84 -9.04
N PHE A 186 -1.16 2.16 -9.73
CA PHE A 186 -1.04 3.40 -10.49
C PHE A 186 -2.02 3.43 -11.67
N ILE A 187 -2.14 2.34 -12.41
CA ILE A 187 -3.11 2.19 -13.51
C ILE A 187 -4.55 2.34 -13.00
N ASP A 188 -4.86 1.66 -11.88
CA ASP A 188 -6.17 1.77 -11.19
C ASP A 188 -6.50 3.24 -10.83
N THR A 189 -5.50 4.01 -10.40
CA THR A 189 -5.66 5.42 -10.03
C THR A 189 -5.89 6.34 -11.24
N ILE A 190 -5.27 6.06 -12.39
CA ILE A 190 -5.42 6.90 -13.60
C ILE A 190 -6.75 6.66 -14.29
N LEU A 191 -7.22 5.41 -14.29
CA LEU A 191 -8.34 4.97 -15.12
C LEU A 191 -9.52 4.45 -14.28
N PRO A 192 -10.10 5.25 -13.36
CA PRO A 192 -11.15 4.79 -12.47
C PRO A 192 -12.41 4.34 -13.21
N ASP A 193 -12.70 4.96 -14.37
CA ASP A 193 -13.93 4.69 -15.14
C ASP A 193 -13.75 3.68 -16.27
N LEU A 194 -12.52 3.40 -16.69
CA LEU A 194 -12.31 2.81 -18.03
C LEU A 194 -12.71 1.34 -18.09
N PHE A 195 -12.68 0.58 -16.98
CA PHE A 195 -13.21 -0.78 -16.94
C PHE A 195 -13.48 -1.29 -15.50
N ARG A 196 -14.73 -1.22 -15.03
CA ARG A 196 -15.16 -1.96 -13.81
C ARG A 196 -14.78 -3.45 -13.86
N GLY A 197 -14.73 -4.04 -15.05
CA GLY A 197 -14.26 -5.41 -15.26
C GLY A 197 -12.75 -5.60 -15.05
N LEU A 198 -11.91 -4.61 -15.39
CA LEU A 198 -10.45 -4.69 -15.16
C LEU A 198 -10.09 -4.51 -13.69
N GLN A 199 -10.89 -3.81 -12.89
CA GLN A 199 -10.65 -3.64 -11.45
C GLN A 199 -10.54 -5.00 -10.74
N LEU A 200 -11.45 -5.94 -11.05
CA LEU A 200 -11.39 -7.31 -10.55
C LEU A 200 -10.06 -7.99 -10.91
N TRP A 201 -9.63 -7.87 -12.17
CA TRP A 201 -8.36 -8.43 -12.64
C TRP A 201 -7.15 -7.80 -11.94
N ILE A 202 -7.14 -6.48 -11.75
CA ILE A 202 -6.09 -5.76 -11.02
C ILE A 202 -6.02 -6.28 -9.57
N TYR A 203 -7.15 -6.55 -8.93
CA TYR A 203 -7.18 -7.05 -7.55
C TYR A 203 -6.70 -8.49 -7.47
N LEU A 204 -7.12 -9.35 -8.40
CA LEU A 204 -6.63 -10.74 -8.48
C LEU A 204 -5.12 -10.79 -8.74
N VAL A 205 -4.61 -9.96 -9.66
CA VAL A 205 -3.17 -9.84 -9.92
C VAL A 205 -2.44 -9.35 -8.68
N SER A 206 -2.95 -8.33 -8.00
CA SER A 206 -2.36 -7.77 -6.78
C SER A 206 -2.31 -8.78 -5.63
N ILE A 207 -3.38 -9.54 -5.40
CA ILE A 207 -3.43 -10.63 -4.42
C ILE A 207 -2.41 -11.71 -4.79
N SER A 208 -2.36 -12.12 -6.06
CA SER A 208 -1.42 -13.14 -6.54
C SER A 208 0.03 -12.72 -6.34
N ILE A 209 0.35 -11.44 -6.58
CA ILE A 209 1.66 -10.85 -6.30
C ILE A 209 2.00 -10.97 -4.81
N PHE A 210 1.11 -10.54 -3.91
CA PHE A 210 1.34 -10.57 -2.47
C PHE A 210 1.48 -12.01 -1.94
N LEU A 211 0.66 -12.94 -2.41
CA LEU A 211 0.78 -14.37 -2.06
C LEU A 211 2.10 -14.95 -2.56
N THR A 212 2.56 -14.57 -3.76
CA THR A 212 3.86 -15.00 -4.29
C THR A 212 5.02 -14.46 -3.44
N ILE A 213 4.93 -13.20 -2.99
CA ILE A 213 5.90 -12.61 -2.07
C ILE A 213 5.90 -13.39 -0.75
N LEU A 214 4.73 -13.61 -0.16
CA LEU A 214 4.58 -14.38 1.08
C LEU A 214 5.18 -15.78 0.97
N TYR A 215 4.85 -16.52 -0.09
CA TYR A 215 5.42 -17.84 -0.36
C TYR A 215 6.95 -17.79 -0.42
N LYS A 216 7.53 -16.81 -1.12
CA LYS A 216 8.99 -16.64 -1.20
C LYS A 216 9.63 -16.27 0.14
N VAL A 217 8.94 -15.48 0.96
CA VAL A 217 9.40 -15.12 2.31
C VAL A 217 9.37 -16.36 3.20
N LEU A 218 8.23 -17.06 3.29
CA LEU A 218 8.07 -18.26 4.13
C LEU A 218 9.04 -19.37 3.74
N ARG A 219 9.24 -19.62 2.44
CA ARG A 219 10.21 -20.62 1.96
C ARG A 219 11.65 -20.31 2.40
N LYS A 220 12.01 -19.03 2.56
CA LYS A 220 13.33 -18.66 3.08
C LYS A 220 13.44 -18.82 4.59
N VAL A 221 12.34 -18.55 5.31
CA VAL A 221 12.29 -18.74 6.77
C VAL A 221 12.44 -20.22 7.10
N GLY A 222 11.60 -21.09 6.52
CA GLY A 222 11.57 -22.52 6.84
C GLY A 222 12.69 -23.38 6.22
N ALA A 223 13.55 -22.79 5.37
CA ALA A 223 14.74 -23.47 4.86
C ALA A 223 16.01 -23.13 5.65
N SER A 224 15.88 -22.31 6.70
CA SER A 224 16.95 -21.95 7.66
C SER A 224 16.77 -22.79 8.92
#